data_AF-B8FMZ4-F1
#
_entry.id   AF-B8FMZ4-F1
#
_cell.length_a   1.000
_cell.length_b   1.000
_cell.length_c   1.000
_cell.angle_alpha   90.00
_cell.angle_beta   90.00
_cell.angle_gamma   90.00
#
_symmetry.space_group_name_H-M   'P 1'
#
loop_
_entity.id
_entity.type
_entity.pdbx_description
1 polymer ?
#
loop_
_entity_poly.entity_id
_entity_poly.type
_entity_poly.pdbx_seq_one_letter_code
_entity_poly.pdbx_strand_id
1 'polypeptide(L)'
;MKISILRKNGHEVVDLNRRKAIRERCLNCSGWVRSDVTHCDIPHCHLYPYRMGAGPQNAKEREKAIRRYCLECMGGQRAEIAKCTCPDCSLYPYRMSQVDRSVEIQS
;
A
#
# COMPACT_ATOMS: atom_id res chain seq x y z
N MET A 1 3.03 -5.64 11.97
CA MET A 1 2.40 -4.50 12.66
C MET A 1 0.91 -4.66 12.52
N LYS A 2 0.17 -4.78 13.63
CA LYS A 2 -1.29 -4.99 13.57
C LYS A 2 -2.00 -3.65 13.32
N ILE A 3 -2.75 -3.54 12.24
CA ILE A 3 -3.49 -2.32 11.88
C ILE A 3 -4.86 -2.65 11.27
N SER A 4 -5.81 -1.72 11.36
CA SER A 4 -7.09 -1.82 10.64
C SER A 4 -6.94 -1.28 9.21
N ILE A 5 -7.37 -2.05 8.21
CA ILE A 5 -7.40 -1.62 6.80
C ILE A 5 -8.73 -1.98 6.14
N LEU A 6 -9.05 -1.29 5.04
CA LEU A 6 -10.18 -1.65 4.18
C LEU A 6 -9.89 -2.96 3.41
N ARG A 7 -10.80 -3.93 3.52
CA ARG A 7 -10.83 -5.22 2.83
C ARG A 7 -12.08 -5.36 1.97
N LYS A 8 -12.22 -6.49 1.26
CA LYS A 8 -13.39 -6.81 0.41
C LYS A 8 -14.72 -6.69 1.16
N ASN A 9 -14.75 -7.12 2.41
CA ASN A 9 -15.97 -7.23 3.22
C ASN A 9 -16.03 -6.19 4.35
N GLY A 10 -15.29 -5.07 4.23
CA GLY A 10 -15.22 -4.03 5.25
C GLY A 10 -13.85 -3.94 5.92
N HIS A 11 -13.80 -3.41 7.15
CA HIS A 11 -12.55 -3.14 7.85
C HIS A 11 -12.07 -4.38 8.61
N GLU A 12 -10.78 -4.70 8.52
CA GLU A 12 -10.18 -5.86 9.19
C GLU A 12 -8.84 -5.50 9.83
N VAL A 13 -8.58 -6.04 11.02
CA VAL A 13 -7.28 -5.93 11.67
C VAL A 13 -6.34 -7.00 11.13
N VAL A 14 -5.22 -6.58 10.54
CA VAL A 14 -4.27 -7.50 9.89
C VAL A 14 -2.85 -7.24 10.34
N ASP A 15 -2.03 -8.29 10.38
CA ASP A 15 -0.58 -8.13 10.53
C ASP A 15 0.06 -7.71 9.20
N LEU A 16 0.37 -6.42 9.10
CA LEU A 16 0.86 -5.79 7.90
C LEU A 16 2.38 -5.56 7.92
N ASN A 17 2.98 -5.70 6.74
CA ASN A 17 4.32 -5.26 6.39
C ASN A 17 4.27 -4.61 5.00
N ARG A 18 5.34 -3.91 4.57
CA ARG A 18 5.38 -3.22 3.25
C ARG A 18 5.02 -4.12 2.05
N ARG A 19 5.36 -5.41 2.09
CA ARG A 19 5.07 -6.36 1.00
C ARG A 19 3.58 -6.71 0.96
N LYS A 20 2.99 -7.06 2.11
CA LYS A 20 1.55 -7.28 2.24
C LYS A 20 0.77 -6.01 1.88
N ALA A 21 1.21 -4.85 2.36
CA ALA A 21 0.59 -3.55 2.10
C ALA A 21 0.40 -3.26 0.61
N ILE A 22 1.45 -3.48 -0.20
CA ILE A 22 1.37 -3.32 -1.66
C ILE A 22 0.38 -4.31 -2.27
N ARG A 23 0.45 -5.59 -1.86
CA ARG A 23 -0.47 -6.61 -2.36
C ARG A 23 -1.92 -6.24 -2.08
N GLU A 24 -2.20 -5.75 -0.88
CA GLU A 24 -3.53 -5.27 -0.48
C GLU A 24 -3.97 -4.06 -1.28
N ARG A 25 -3.07 -3.11 -1.53
CA ARG A 25 -3.41 -1.95 -2.36
C ARG A 25 -3.77 -2.37 -3.77
N CYS A 26 -3.03 -3.31 -4.35
CA CYS A 26 -3.34 -3.83 -5.67
C CYS A 26 -4.68 -4.59 -5.70
N LEU A 27 -5.00 -5.38 -4.66
CA LEU A 27 -6.32 -6.00 -4.55
C LEU A 27 -7.44 -4.96 -4.46
N ASN A 28 -7.29 -3.96 -3.61
CA ASN A 28 -8.29 -2.90 -3.48
C ASN A 28 -8.49 -2.14 -4.79
N CYS A 29 -7.40 -1.81 -5.49
CA CYS A 29 -7.42 -1.16 -6.81
C CYS A 29 -8.17 -2.00 -7.86
N SER A 30 -7.97 -3.33 -7.87
CA SER A 30 -8.62 -4.24 -8.82
C SER A 30 -10.03 -4.67 -8.41
N GLY A 31 -10.68 -3.98 -7.47
CA GLY A 31 -12.01 -4.39 -6.98
C GLY A 31 -11.99 -5.78 -6.31
N TRP A 32 -10.87 -6.15 -5.69
CA TRP A 32 -10.60 -7.44 -5.06
C TRP A 32 -10.55 -8.64 -6.03
N VAL A 33 -10.38 -8.38 -7.32
CA VAL A 33 -10.22 -9.41 -8.35
C VAL A 33 -8.75 -9.82 -8.44
N ARG A 34 -8.44 -11.08 -8.09
CA ARG A 34 -7.05 -11.58 -8.01
C ARG A 34 -6.40 -11.68 -9.39
N SER A 35 -7.15 -12.12 -10.40
CA SER A 35 -6.67 -12.25 -11.79
C SER A 35 -6.22 -10.92 -12.35
N ASP A 36 -6.89 -9.84 -12.00
CA ASP A 36 -6.61 -8.49 -12.51
C ASP A 36 -5.33 -7.92 -11.91
N VAL A 37 -4.94 -8.36 -10.71
CA VAL A 37 -3.60 -8.04 -10.20
C VAL A 37 -2.54 -8.84 -10.96
N THR A 38 -2.78 -10.11 -11.27
CA THR A 38 -1.84 -10.92 -12.05
C THR A 38 -1.64 -10.33 -13.45
N HIS A 39 -2.74 -9.99 -14.14
CA HIS A 39 -2.79 -9.50 -15.52
C HIS A 39 -2.99 -7.98 -15.60
N CYS A 40 -2.50 -7.23 -14.60
CA CYS A 40 -2.64 -5.78 -14.58
C CYS A 40 -2.04 -5.15 -15.86
N ASP A 41 -2.80 -4.27 -16.48
CA ASP A 41 -2.50 -3.57 -17.73
C ASP A 41 -1.83 -2.21 -17.53
N ILE A 42 -1.47 -1.87 -16.28
CA ILE A 42 -0.83 -0.59 -15.90
C ILE A 42 0.64 -0.83 -15.52
N PRO A 43 1.54 -1.13 -16.47
CA PRO A 43 2.94 -1.43 -16.17
C PRO A 43 3.71 -0.22 -15.62
N HIS A 44 3.21 1.00 -15.85
CA HIS A 44 3.81 2.24 -15.37
C HIS A 44 3.50 2.55 -13.89
N CYS A 45 2.54 1.85 -13.29
CA CYS A 45 2.24 2.00 -11.87
C CYS A 45 3.48 1.67 -11.02
N HIS A 46 3.85 2.57 -10.11
CA HIS A 46 5.04 2.38 -9.28
C HIS A 46 5.02 1.11 -8.41
N LEU A 47 3.84 0.57 -8.12
CA LEU A 47 3.67 -0.68 -7.37
C LEU A 47 3.71 -1.93 -8.25
N TYR A 48 3.62 -1.81 -9.57
CA TYR A 48 3.50 -2.91 -10.52
C TYR A 48 4.56 -4.02 -10.33
N PRO A 49 5.87 -3.71 -10.11
CA PRO A 49 6.89 -4.74 -9.90
C PRO A 49 6.71 -5.53 -8.61
N TYR A 50 5.96 -4.99 -7.65
CA TYR A 50 5.81 -5.54 -6.29
C TYR A 50 4.40 -6.10 -6.03
N ARG A 51 3.48 -5.95 -6.98
CA ARG A 51 2.04 -6.23 -6.86
C ARG A 51 1.70 -7.64 -6.37
N MET A 52 2.55 -8.62 -6.70
CA MET A 52 2.33 -10.02 -6.34
C MET A 52 2.64 -10.31 -4.86
N GLY A 53 3.38 -9.44 -4.18
CA GLY A 53 3.78 -9.66 -2.79
C GLY A 53 4.68 -10.90 -2.60
N ALA A 54 5.40 -11.33 -3.63
CA ALA A 54 6.23 -12.53 -3.63
C ALA A 54 7.59 -12.29 -4.32
N GLY A 55 8.51 -13.24 -4.19
CA GLY A 55 9.83 -13.21 -4.83
C GLY A 55 10.89 -12.37 -4.10
N PRO A 56 12.14 -12.34 -4.60
CA PRO A 56 13.19 -11.48 -4.08
C PRO A 56 12.85 -10.01 -4.38
N GLN A 57 12.82 -9.16 -3.34
CA GLN A 57 12.45 -7.75 -3.49
C GLN A 57 13.38 -6.88 -2.65
N ASN A 58 14.04 -5.93 -3.29
CA ASN A 58 14.84 -4.94 -2.58
C ASN A 58 13.94 -4.08 -1.67
N ALA A 59 14.28 -4.00 -0.38
CA ALA A 59 13.48 -3.28 0.59
C ALA A 59 13.42 -1.77 0.33
N LYS A 60 14.55 -1.17 -0.08
CA LYS A 60 14.68 0.26 -0.37
C LYS A 60 13.90 0.64 -1.62
N GLU A 61 13.95 -0.18 -2.67
CA GLU A 61 13.18 0.09 -3.89
C GLU A 61 11.67 -0.06 -3.66
N ARG A 62 11.25 -1.01 -2.81
CA ARG A 62 9.85 -1.15 -2.39
C ARG A 62 9.36 0.07 -1.60
N GLU A 63 10.19 0.60 -0.72
CA GLU A 63 9.87 1.83 0.02
C GLU A 63 9.70 3.02 -0.94
N LYS A 64 10.63 3.21 -1.87
CA LYS A 64 10.54 4.25 -2.90
C LYS A 64 9.28 4.11 -3.76
N ALA A 65 8.92 2.88 -4.13
CA ALA A 65 7.71 2.60 -4.91
C ALA A 65 6.44 3.05 -4.19
N ILE A 66 6.30 2.74 -2.88
CA ILE A 66 5.18 3.21 -2.06
C ILE A 66 5.13 4.74 -2.05
N ARG A 67 6.27 5.40 -1.79
CA ARG A 67 6.33 6.86 -1.72
C ARG A 67 5.97 7.54 -3.04
N ARG A 68 6.43 7.00 -4.17
CA ARG A 68 6.09 7.50 -5.51
C ARG A 68 4.61 7.29 -5.84
N TYR A 69 4.06 6.13 -5.50
CA TYR A 69 2.62 5.86 -5.65
C TYR A 69 1.77 6.83 -4.83
N CYS A 70 2.13 7.08 -3.56
CA CYS A 70 1.42 8.06 -2.73
C CYS A 70 1.54 9.49 -3.28
N LEU A 71 2.69 9.85 -3.86
CA LEU A 71 2.86 11.15 -4.52
C LEU A 71 1.91 11.32 -5.71
N GLU A 72 1.81 10.30 -6.57
CA GLU A 72 0.89 10.28 -7.70
C GLU A 72 -0.57 10.33 -7.24
N CYS A 73 -0.93 9.52 -6.23
CA CYS A 73 -2.26 9.51 -5.61
C CYS A 73 -2.69 10.86 -5.04
N MET A 74 -1.73 11.67 -4.56
CA MET A 74 -1.98 13.03 -4.04
C MET A 74 -1.73 14.12 -5.10
N GLY A 75 -1.79 13.78 -6.40
CA GLY A 75 -1.68 14.74 -7.50
C GLY A 75 -0.31 15.43 -7.58
N GLY A 76 0.77 14.76 -7.17
CA GLY A 76 2.13 15.31 -7.18
C GLY A 76 2.47 16.20 -5.99
N GLN A 77 1.57 16.37 -5.03
CA GLN A 77 1.78 17.26 -3.89
C GLN A 77 2.41 16.53 -2.70
N ARG A 78 3.71 16.74 -2.49
CA ARG A 78 4.47 16.08 -1.41
C ARG A 78 3.93 16.36 -0.01
N ALA A 79 3.48 17.59 0.25
CA ALA A 79 2.94 17.98 1.54
C ALA A 79 1.63 17.24 1.86
N GLU A 80 0.83 16.95 0.85
CA GLU A 80 -0.47 16.30 0.99
C GLU A 80 -0.35 14.81 1.34
N ILE A 81 0.79 14.15 1.05
CA ILE A 81 1.06 12.79 1.52
C ILE A 81 0.98 12.70 3.06
N ALA A 82 1.51 13.70 3.76
CA ALA A 82 1.47 13.75 5.21
C ALA A 82 0.05 14.00 5.75
N LYS A 83 -0.76 14.74 4.99
CA LYS A 83 -2.15 15.11 5.32
C LYS A 83 -3.20 14.14 4.78
N CYS A 84 -2.79 13.02 4.19
CA CYS A 84 -3.70 11.99 3.69
C CYS A 84 -4.73 11.62 4.77
N THR A 85 -6.02 11.60 4.41
CA THR A 85 -7.13 11.35 5.33
C THR A 85 -7.69 9.93 5.26
N CYS A 86 -6.95 9.00 4.65
CA CYS A 86 -7.37 7.61 4.42
C CYS A 86 -6.54 6.65 5.30
N PRO A 87 -6.78 6.60 6.63
CA PRO A 87 -5.99 5.80 7.56
C PRO A 87 -6.17 4.29 7.36
N ASP A 88 -7.26 3.88 6.72
CA ASP A 88 -7.62 2.51 6.36
C ASP A 88 -6.95 2.03 5.05
N CYS A 89 -6.25 2.91 4.33
CA CYS A 89 -5.41 2.51 3.21
C CYS A 89 -4.25 1.64 3.69
N SER A 90 -4.05 0.48 3.05
CA SER A 90 -2.95 -0.43 3.39
C SER A 90 -1.55 0.19 3.26
N LEU A 91 -1.38 1.24 2.45
CA LEU A 91 -0.12 1.96 2.30
C LEU A 91 0.07 3.09 3.31
N TYR A 92 -0.99 3.50 4.02
CA TYR A 92 -0.98 4.64 4.94
C TYR A 92 0.20 4.63 5.91
N PRO A 93 0.53 3.51 6.59
CA PRO A 93 1.62 3.50 7.55
C PRO A 93 3.02 3.63 6.91
N TYR A 94 3.13 3.48 5.59
CA TYR A 94 4.40 3.43 4.86
C TYR A 94 4.59 4.60 3.90
N ARG A 95 3.64 5.56 3.86
CA ARG A 95 3.59 6.68 2.90
C ARG A 95 4.77 7.67 3.04
N MET A 96 5.34 7.78 4.25
CA MET A 96 6.39 8.74 4.58
C MET A 96 7.81 8.16 4.58
N SER A 97 8.07 7.06 3.84
CA SER A 97 9.33 6.30 3.83
C SER A 97 9.67 5.60 5.17
N GLN A 98 9.38 6.25 6.29
CA GLN A 98 9.38 5.66 7.62
C GLN A 98 8.07 4.90 7.89
N VAL A 99 8.10 4.03 8.90
CA VAL A 99 6.91 3.33 9.37
C VAL A 99 6.22 4.20 10.42
N ASP A 100 5.01 4.64 10.12
CA ASP A 100 4.12 5.34 11.05
C ASP A 100 3.51 4.31 12.00
N ARG A 101 4.06 4.23 13.21
CA ARG A 101 3.58 3.31 14.26
C ARG A 101 2.42 3.86 15.07
N SER A 102 2.01 5.12 14.85
CA SER A 102 0.87 5.70 15.58
C SER A 102 -0.46 5.02 15.25
N VAL A 103 -0.52 4.32 14.10
CA VAL A 103 -1.68 3.53 13.66
C VAL A 103 -1.65 2.06 14.11
N GLU A 104 -0.60 1.63 14.82
CA GLU A 104 -0.48 0.27 15.33
C GLU A 104 -1.50 0.07 16.46
N ILE A 105 -2.36 -0.94 16.31
CA ILE A 105 -3.31 -1.33 17.36
C ILE A 105 -2.54 -2.12 18.40
N GLN A 106 -2.37 -1.52 19.58
CA GLN A 106 -1.83 -2.20 20.75
C GLN A 106 -2.86 -3.21 21.23
N SER A 107 -2.54 -4.50 21.12
CA SER A 107 -3.32 -5.60 21.68
C SER A 107 -2.95 -5.85 23.12
#